data_AF-A0A967LYV9-F1
#
_entry.id   AF-A0A967LYV9-F1
#
_cell.length_a   1.000
_cell.length_b   1.000
_cell.length_c   1.000
_cell.angle_alpha   90.00
_cell.angle_beta   90.00
_cell.angle_gamma   90.00
#
_symmetry.space_group_name_H-M   'P 1'
#
loop_
_entity.id
_entity.type
_entity.pdbx_description
1 polymer ?
#
loop_
_entity_poly.entity_id
_entity_poly.type
_entity_poly.pdbx_seq_one_letter_code
_entity_poly.pdbx_strand_id
1 'polypeptide(L)'
;MQAKDLRRFIKTTEKMVVPAKVASTTQGSAILRKLPLRLQRYIVNRGARTNPYMSFVVEPYCVFLAFEIADTEAAERVLPPNYSLFPSAMFSDTPKRPCAIISAFNVHTSVFWGSRVEFYLIAENCKTGLLSWIIVEYESNTHSYDPSQGFIGPSTSHSVVTTSYLGEIIVDVASAQSDNSLALVADLKNGVLTELDQRLWVEGNLSVDYGGELQQCTKPFSLVFDPKEMAQALKLPLDDISLCTNTFGAGALDPMPFEAACFPYAQHFVTTSVPTATSMRTAEDLEQAVTEINDKMNAPQETDCQE
;
A
#
# COMPACT_ATOMS: atom_id res chain seq x y z
N MET A 1 -15.57 11.78 -11.57
CA MET A 1 -14.76 11.62 -12.81
C MET A 1 -15.47 10.80 -13.92
N GLN A 2 -15.25 11.14 -15.20
CA GLN A 2 -15.78 10.38 -16.35
C GLN A 2 -14.94 9.11 -16.65
N ALA A 3 -15.56 8.07 -17.21
CA ALA A 3 -14.87 6.79 -17.47
C ALA A 3 -13.65 6.91 -18.42
N LYS A 4 -13.66 7.87 -19.35
CA LYS A 4 -12.54 8.13 -20.26
C LYS A 4 -11.31 8.68 -19.53
N ASP A 5 -11.51 9.59 -18.57
CA ASP A 5 -10.43 10.18 -17.78
C ASP A 5 -9.77 9.13 -16.87
N LEU A 6 -10.58 8.24 -16.29
CA LEU A 6 -10.10 7.07 -15.54
C LEU A 6 -9.21 6.18 -16.41
N ARG A 7 -9.71 5.74 -17.58
CA ARG A 7 -8.92 4.87 -18.45
C ARG A 7 -7.64 5.53 -18.94
N ARG A 8 -7.67 6.85 -19.17
CA ARG A 8 -6.46 7.65 -19.47
C ARG A 8 -5.47 7.61 -18.30
N PHE A 9 -5.95 7.75 -17.06
CA PHE A 9 -5.11 7.66 -15.86
C PHE A 9 -4.49 6.27 -15.71
N ILE A 10 -5.30 5.21 -15.77
CA ILE A 10 -4.83 3.81 -15.72
C ILE A 10 -3.74 3.57 -16.76
N LYS A 11 -4.00 3.91 -18.04
CA LYS A 11 -3.01 3.77 -19.11
C LYS A 11 -1.74 4.58 -18.87
N THR A 12 -1.85 5.74 -18.22
CA THR A 12 -0.70 6.59 -17.89
C THR A 12 0.14 5.95 -16.80
N THR A 13 -0.48 5.52 -15.71
CA THR A 13 0.17 4.84 -14.57
C THR A 13 0.88 3.56 -15.02
N GLU A 14 0.22 2.76 -15.86
CA GLU A 14 0.77 1.52 -16.43
C GLU A 14 1.97 1.79 -17.37
N LYS A 15 1.88 2.81 -18.23
CA LYS A 15 2.99 3.18 -19.15
C LYS A 15 4.26 3.64 -18.44
N MET A 16 4.15 4.12 -17.19
CA MET A 16 5.31 4.48 -16.38
C MET A 16 6.11 3.24 -15.96
N VAL A 17 5.46 2.07 -15.89
CA VAL A 17 6.09 0.80 -15.55
C VAL A 17 6.72 0.21 -16.81
N VAL A 18 8.04 0.36 -16.92
CA VAL A 18 8.81 -0.20 -18.04
C VAL A 18 9.68 -1.34 -17.53
N PRO A 19 9.35 -2.63 -17.81
CA PRO A 19 10.03 -3.77 -17.19
C PRO A 19 11.56 -3.75 -17.33
N ALA A 20 12.08 -3.38 -18.50
CA ALA A 20 13.51 -3.28 -18.73
C ALA A 20 14.19 -2.20 -17.84
N LYS A 21 13.50 -1.08 -17.59
CA LYS A 21 13.98 -0.03 -16.67
C LYS A 21 13.91 -0.48 -15.22
N VAL A 22 12.84 -1.19 -14.84
CA VAL A 22 12.68 -1.74 -13.48
C VAL A 22 13.80 -2.76 -13.19
N ALA A 23 14.07 -3.68 -14.11
CA ALA A 23 15.17 -4.64 -13.97
C ALA A 23 16.54 -3.94 -13.85
N SER A 24 16.80 -2.94 -14.70
CA SER A 24 18.03 -2.14 -14.66
C SER A 24 18.17 -1.36 -13.34
N THR A 25 17.07 -0.81 -12.83
CA THR A 25 17.03 -0.07 -11.55
C THR A 25 17.29 -1.02 -10.38
N THR A 26 16.69 -2.21 -10.41
CA THR A 26 16.91 -3.25 -9.40
C THR A 26 18.39 -3.67 -9.36
N GLN A 27 18.99 -3.98 -10.51
CA GLN A 27 20.43 -4.28 -10.58
C GLN A 27 21.30 -3.10 -10.14
N GLY A 28 20.93 -1.88 -10.54
CA GLY A 28 21.60 -0.65 -10.12
C GLY A 28 21.59 -0.47 -8.61
N SER A 29 20.43 -0.67 -7.96
CA SER A 29 20.28 -0.52 -6.50
C SER A 29 21.21 -1.45 -5.71
N ALA A 30 21.43 -2.68 -6.16
CA ALA A 30 22.37 -3.62 -5.55
C ALA A 30 23.82 -3.12 -5.59
N ILE A 31 24.20 -2.38 -6.64
CA ILE A 31 25.51 -1.73 -6.75
C ILE A 31 25.55 -0.48 -5.88
N LEU A 32 24.52 0.37 -5.96
CA LEU A 32 24.41 1.63 -5.23
C LEU A 32 24.39 1.44 -3.72
N ARG A 33 23.83 0.33 -3.23
CA ARG A 33 23.85 -0.06 -1.80
C ARG A 33 25.26 -0.16 -1.21
N LYS A 34 26.28 -0.42 -2.03
CA LYS A 34 27.69 -0.50 -1.56
C LYS A 34 28.34 0.88 -1.38
N LEU A 35 27.69 1.96 -1.83
CA LEU A 35 28.21 3.31 -1.72
C LEU A 35 27.95 3.89 -0.33
N PRO A 36 28.73 4.88 0.13
CA PRO A 36 28.41 5.61 1.35
C PRO A 36 27.03 6.27 1.29
N LEU A 37 26.29 6.25 2.40
CA LEU A 37 24.91 6.76 2.49
C LEU A 37 24.72 8.18 1.94
N ARG A 38 25.70 9.08 2.16
CA ARG A 38 25.65 10.46 1.62
C ARG A 38 25.56 10.49 0.09
N LEU A 39 26.27 9.58 -0.58
CA LEU A 39 26.27 9.48 -2.04
C LEU A 39 24.98 8.83 -2.55
N GLN A 40 24.48 7.81 -1.85
CA GLN A 40 23.17 7.22 -2.17
C GLN A 40 22.06 8.27 -2.12
N ARG A 41 22.00 9.06 -1.02
CA ARG A 41 21.05 10.18 -0.87
C ARG A 41 21.18 11.22 -1.97
N TYR A 42 22.41 11.57 -2.35
CA TYR A 42 22.65 12.51 -3.45
C TYR A 42 22.07 11.99 -4.78
N ILE A 43 22.28 10.71 -5.09
CA ILE A 43 21.80 10.08 -6.33
C ILE A 43 20.27 10.06 -6.35
N VAL A 44 19.62 9.64 -5.27
CA VAL A 44 18.16 9.62 -5.16
C VAL A 44 17.57 11.02 -5.29
N ASN A 45 18.12 12.00 -4.57
CA ASN A 45 17.67 13.39 -4.65
C ASN A 45 17.81 13.98 -6.06
N ARG A 46 18.87 13.60 -6.79
CA ARG A 46 19.05 14.01 -8.18
C ARG A 46 18.05 13.32 -9.11
N GLY A 47 17.80 12.03 -8.91
CA GLY A 47 16.82 11.25 -9.67
C GLY A 47 15.39 11.78 -9.50
N ALA A 48 14.99 12.10 -8.26
CA ALA A 48 13.68 12.66 -7.94
C ALA A 48 13.41 14.02 -8.59
N ARG A 49 14.46 14.80 -8.92
CA ARG A 49 14.30 16.05 -9.68
C ARG A 49 14.01 15.82 -11.16
N THR A 50 14.53 14.72 -11.72
CA THR A 50 14.36 14.38 -13.14
C THR A 50 13.08 13.59 -13.40
N ASN A 51 12.68 12.71 -12.48
CA ASN A 51 11.43 11.96 -12.50
C ASN A 51 10.77 12.14 -11.14
N PRO A 52 9.87 13.14 -10.97
CA PRO A 52 9.29 13.46 -9.68
C PRO A 52 8.15 12.53 -9.27
N TYR A 53 7.65 11.70 -10.19
CA TYR A 53 6.53 10.80 -9.98
C TYR A 53 6.96 9.34 -10.04
N MET A 54 6.33 8.55 -9.17
CA MET A 54 6.46 7.10 -9.11
C MET A 54 5.07 6.50 -9.23
N SER A 55 4.87 5.59 -10.17
CA SER A 55 3.64 4.81 -10.28
C SER A 55 3.72 3.58 -9.40
N PHE A 56 2.57 3.20 -8.84
CA PHE A 56 2.38 1.96 -8.09
C PHE A 56 1.10 1.31 -8.59
N VAL A 57 1.20 0.09 -9.08
CA VAL A 57 0.04 -0.72 -9.43
C VAL A 57 0.03 -1.91 -8.51
N VAL A 58 -0.94 -1.94 -7.59
CA VAL A 58 -1.22 -3.11 -6.77
C VAL A 58 -2.01 -4.08 -7.63
N GLU A 59 -1.49 -5.28 -7.80
CA GLU A 59 -2.09 -6.28 -8.68
C GLU A 59 -3.42 -6.81 -8.11
N PRO A 60 -4.31 -7.36 -8.97
CA PRO A 60 -5.54 -7.99 -8.50
C PRO A 60 -5.25 -9.09 -7.46
N TYR A 61 -6.26 -9.37 -6.65
CA TYR A 61 -6.23 -10.36 -5.58
C TYR A 61 -5.26 -10.00 -4.45
N CYS A 62 -5.00 -8.72 -4.22
CA CYS A 62 -4.44 -8.25 -2.97
C CYS A 62 -5.41 -8.50 -1.82
N VAL A 63 -4.90 -8.96 -0.68
CA VAL A 63 -5.68 -9.33 0.50
C VAL A 63 -5.31 -8.42 1.67
N PHE A 64 -6.32 -8.04 2.44
CA PHE A 64 -6.21 -7.22 3.64
C PHE A 64 -6.96 -7.90 4.78
N LEU A 65 -6.31 -8.03 5.93
CA LEU A 65 -6.86 -8.59 7.15
C LEU A 65 -6.89 -7.50 8.23
N ALA A 66 -8.06 -7.22 8.79
CA ALA A 66 -8.18 -6.29 9.90
C ALA A 66 -8.24 -7.05 11.23
N PHE A 67 -7.35 -6.70 12.15
CA PHE A 67 -7.27 -7.26 13.49
C PHE A 67 -7.62 -6.19 14.52
N GLU A 68 -8.36 -6.58 15.55
CA GLU A 68 -8.60 -5.69 16.68
C GLU A 68 -7.31 -5.54 17.50
N ILE A 69 -7.02 -4.32 17.95
CA ILE A 69 -5.85 -4.05 18.78
C ILE A 69 -6.22 -4.38 20.23
N ALA A 70 -5.61 -5.43 20.77
CA ALA A 70 -5.79 -5.88 22.16
C ALA A 70 -4.96 -5.05 23.14
N ASP A 71 -3.74 -4.64 22.76
CA ASP A 71 -2.87 -3.76 23.55
C ASP A 71 -2.75 -2.38 22.88
N THR A 72 -3.70 -1.49 23.20
CA THR A 72 -3.73 -0.13 22.66
C THR A 72 -2.55 0.71 23.12
N GLU A 73 -1.99 0.45 24.31
CA GLU A 73 -0.82 1.20 24.78
C GLU A 73 0.43 0.85 23.98
N ALA A 74 0.64 -0.43 23.68
CA ALA A 74 1.75 -0.87 22.84
C ALA A 74 1.62 -0.30 21.41
N ALA A 75 0.41 -0.32 20.84
CA ALA A 75 0.15 0.25 19.53
C ALA A 75 0.35 1.78 19.50
N GLU A 76 -0.08 2.52 20.53
CA GLU A 76 0.15 3.97 20.58
C GLU A 76 1.64 4.35 20.68
N ARG A 77 2.46 3.54 21.36
CA ARG A 77 3.90 3.82 21.52
C ARG A 77 4.67 3.81 20.19
N VAL A 78 4.18 3.11 19.18
CA VAL A 78 4.83 3.04 17.86
C VAL A 78 4.24 4.05 16.87
N LEU A 79 3.20 4.81 17.23
CA LEU A 79 2.68 5.87 16.39
C LEU A 79 3.65 7.06 16.34
N PRO A 80 3.77 7.72 15.17
CA PRO A 80 4.49 8.98 15.10
C PRO A 80 3.79 10.08 15.93
N PRO A 81 4.50 11.14 16.35
CA PRO A 81 3.89 12.23 17.10
C PRO A 81 2.69 12.87 16.37
N ASN A 82 1.67 13.27 17.13
CA ASN A 82 0.41 13.85 16.63
C ASN A 82 -0.51 12.86 15.91
N TYR A 83 -0.40 11.58 16.23
CA TYR A 83 -1.36 10.55 15.83
C TYR A 83 -1.96 9.90 17.07
N SER A 84 -3.21 9.49 16.96
CA SER A 84 -3.92 8.72 17.98
C SER A 84 -4.69 7.60 17.32
N LEU A 85 -4.76 6.43 17.96
CA LEU A 85 -5.57 5.32 17.44
C LEU A 85 -7.01 5.76 17.22
N PHE A 86 -7.60 5.31 16.11
CA PHE A 86 -8.95 5.71 15.73
C PHE A 86 -9.78 4.47 15.35
N PRO A 87 -10.96 4.25 15.97
CA PRO A 87 -11.81 3.12 15.62
C PRO A 87 -12.22 3.13 14.14
N SER A 88 -11.92 2.05 13.44
CA SER A 88 -12.18 1.89 12.00
C SER A 88 -12.65 0.48 11.67
N ALA A 89 -13.13 0.31 10.43
CA ALA A 89 -13.52 -0.97 9.85
C ALA A 89 -13.21 -0.89 8.35
N MET A 90 -13.01 -2.05 7.70
CA MET A 90 -12.77 -2.07 6.25
C MET A 90 -14.03 -1.78 5.46
N PHE A 91 -15.17 -2.33 5.90
CA PHE A 91 -16.45 -2.18 5.23
C PHE A 91 -17.39 -1.23 5.98
N SER A 92 -18.23 -0.51 5.24
CA SER A 92 -19.12 0.53 5.78
C SER A 92 -20.19 -0.01 6.74
N ASP A 93 -20.51 -1.30 6.61
CA ASP A 93 -21.51 -2.01 7.40
C ASP A 93 -20.96 -2.67 8.67
N THR A 94 -19.64 -2.58 8.91
CA THR A 94 -19.01 -3.29 10.03
C THR A 94 -18.75 -2.37 11.22
N PRO A 95 -19.02 -2.83 12.47
CA PRO A 95 -18.74 -2.04 13.66
C PRO A 95 -17.26 -1.66 13.76
N LYS A 96 -17.00 -0.37 13.93
CA LYS A 96 -15.66 0.21 14.01
C LYS A 96 -14.98 -0.13 15.34
N ARG A 97 -13.69 -0.49 15.28
CA ARG A 97 -12.85 -0.83 16.44
C ARG A 97 -11.44 -0.30 16.23
N PRO A 98 -10.66 0.00 17.28
CA PRO A 98 -9.23 0.24 17.11
C PRO A 98 -8.61 -0.98 16.43
N CYS A 99 -8.07 -0.79 15.23
CA CYS A 99 -7.62 -1.90 14.41
C CYS A 99 -6.25 -1.65 13.78
N ALA A 100 -5.59 -2.77 13.51
CA ALA A 100 -4.44 -2.83 12.65
C ALA A 100 -4.82 -3.62 11.39
N ILE A 101 -4.15 -3.32 10.28
CA ILE A 101 -4.36 -4.01 9.01
C ILE A 101 -3.07 -4.67 8.60
N ILE A 102 -3.14 -5.95 8.24
CA ILE A 102 -2.06 -6.65 7.56
C ILE A 102 -2.49 -6.86 6.12
N SER A 103 -1.71 -6.35 5.17
CA SER A 103 -1.95 -6.55 3.75
C SER A 103 -0.90 -7.46 3.14
N ALA A 104 -1.29 -8.22 2.12
CA ALA A 104 -0.37 -8.98 1.29
C ALA A 104 -0.74 -8.78 -0.18
N PHE A 105 0.24 -8.35 -0.98
CA PHE A 105 -0.02 -7.98 -2.37
C PHE A 105 1.22 -8.08 -3.26
N ASN A 106 0.97 -8.37 -4.54
CA ASN A 106 1.95 -8.09 -5.59
C ASN A 106 1.80 -6.64 -6.06
N VAL A 107 2.91 -6.04 -6.44
CA VAL A 107 2.97 -4.67 -6.92
C VAL A 107 4.02 -4.54 -8.01
N HIS A 108 3.65 -3.84 -9.08
CA HIS A 108 4.60 -3.35 -10.07
C HIS A 108 4.61 -1.82 -10.06
N THR A 109 5.81 -1.27 -9.94
CA THR A 109 6.06 0.16 -9.86
C THR A 109 7.03 0.58 -10.95
N SER A 110 7.19 1.88 -11.16
CA SER A 110 8.21 2.40 -12.08
C SER A 110 9.67 2.13 -11.62
N VAL A 111 9.89 1.58 -10.42
CA VAL A 111 11.24 1.38 -9.83
C VAL A 111 11.54 -0.05 -9.36
N PHE A 112 10.53 -0.81 -8.93
CA PHE A 112 10.62 -2.22 -8.49
C PHE A 112 9.34 -2.99 -8.85
N TRP A 113 9.44 -4.32 -8.91
CA TRP A 113 8.31 -5.22 -9.12
C TRP A 113 8.50 -6.47 -8.25
N GLY A 114 7.50 -6.81 -7.44
CA GLY A 114 7.48 -8.00 -6.62
C GLY A 114 6.32 -7.99 -5.65
N SER A 115 6.51 -8.55 -4.45
CA SER A 115 5.50 -8.72 -3.41
C SER A 115 5.87 -8.00 -2.13
N ARG A 116 4.84 -7.61 -1.38
CA ARG A 116 4.95 -7.04 -0.04
C ARG A 116 3.92 -7.62 0.91
N VAL A 117 4.31 -7.70 2.18
CA VAL A 117 3.40 -7.77 3.31
C VAL A 117 3.64 -6.53 4.16
N GLU A 118 2.60 -5.75 4.41
CA GLU A 118 2.70 -4.50 5.18
C GLU A 118 1.77 -4.58 6.40
N PHE A 119 2.27 -4.14 7.56
CA PHE A 119 1.51 -4.01 8.80
C PHE A 119 1.28 -2.54 9.10
N TYR A 120 0.00 -2.17 9.15
CA TYR A 120 -0.45 -0.81 9.40
C TYR A 120 -1.18 -0.69 10.73
N LEU A 121 -0.92 0.39 11.45
CA LEU A 121 -1.84 0.89 12.46
C LEU A 121 -2.75 1.95 11.84
N ILE A 122 -4.04 1.88 12.18
CA ILE A 122 -5.02 2.87 11.73
C ILE A 122 -5.16 3.94 12.82
N ALA A 123 -4.80 5.17 12.47
CA ALA A 123 -4.76 6.30 13.39
C ALA A 123 -5.28 7.56 12.73
N GLU A 124 -5.80 8.49 13.52
CA GLU A 124 -6.15 9.82 13.06
C GLU A 124 -4.96 10.76 13.25
N ASN A 125 -4.62 11.51 12.22
CA ASN A 125 -3.66 12.60 12.34
C ASN A 125 -4.33 13.77 13.07
N CYS A 126 -3.92 14.04 14.31
CA CYS A 126 -4.53 15.05 15.17
C CYS A 126 -4.42 16.49 14.65
N LYS A 127 -3.56 16.75 13.65
CA LYS A 127 -3.42 18.07 13.02
C LYS A 127 -4.35 18.26 11.83
N THR A 128 -4.58 17.21 11.04
CA THR A 128 -5.37 17.31 9.80
C THR A 128 -6.79 16.77 9.97
N GLY A 129 -7.02 15.88 10.95
CA GLY A 129 -8.26 15.13 11.14
C GLY A 129 -8.43 13.97 10.15
N LEU A 130 -7.43 13.69 9.31
CA LEU A 130 -7.49 12.59 8.35
C LEU A 130 -7.20 11.27 9.05
N LEU A 131 -8.02 10.26 8.75
CA LEU A 131 -7.64 8.89 9.02
C LEU A 131 -6.40 8.54 8.20
N SER A 132 -5.49 7.77 8.78
CA SER A 132 -4.14 7.58 8.25
C SER A 132 -3.69 6.14 8.38
N TRP A 133 -2.94 5.68 7.38
CA TRP A 133 -2.31 4.36 7.38
C TRP A 133 -0.86 4.52 7.84
N ILE A 134 -0.54 4.00 9.03
CA ILE A 134 0.79 4.11 9.61
C ILE A 134 1.53 2.79 9.39
N ILE A 135 2.47 2.76 8.45
CA ILE A 135 3.30 1.58 8.18
C ILE A 135 4.27 1.43 9.35
N VAL A 136 4.12 0.36 10.13
CA VAL A 136 4.99 0.07 11.29
C VAL A 136 6.02 -0.99 10.93
N GLU A 137 5.62 -1.99 10.16
CA GLU A 137 6.48 -3.07 9.69
C GLU A 137 6.14 -3.44 8.24
N TYR A 138 7.12 -3.92 7.49
CA TYR A 138 6.85 -4.55 6.20
C TYR A 138 7.93 -5.56 5.83
N GLU A 139 7.55 -6.54 5.02
CA GLU A 139 8.44 -7.51 4.40
C GLU A 139 8.29 -7.45 2.87
N SER A 140 9.38 -7.55 2.13
CA SER A 140 9.41 -7.37 0.68
C SER A 140 10.45 -8.28 0.01
N ASN A 141 10.12 -8.83 -1.15
CA ASN A 141 11.10 -9.52 -2.01
C ASN A 141 11.82 -8.58 -2.99
N THR A 142 11.52 -7.27 -2.92
CA THR A 142 12.08 -6.23 -3.80
C THR A 142 13.13 -5.39 -3.08
N HIS A 143 13.98 -4.73 -3.86
CA HIS A 143 14.86 -3.68 -3.34
C HIS A 143 14.02 -2.44 -3.00
N SER A 144 14.35 -1.79 -1.90
CA SER A 144 13.70 -0.56 -1.46
C SER A 144 14.74 0.55 -1.21
N TYR A 145 14.25 1.76 -0.96
CA TYR A 145 15.08 2.86 -0.50
C TYR A 145 14.46 3.47 0.75
N ASP A 146 15.25 3.55 1.80
CA ASP A 146 14.93 4.17 3.07
C ASP A 146 15.81 5.41 3.25
N PRO A 147 15.26 6.62 3.39
CA PRO A 147 16.05 7.82 3.66
C PRO A 147 17.09 7.71 4.79
N SER A 148 16.81 6.95 5.86
CA SER A 148 17.73 6.70 6.98
C SER A 148 18.80 5.64 6.66
N GLN A 149 18.46 4.56 5.95
CA GLN A 149 19.37 3.42 5.71
C GLN A 149 19.98 3.37 4.30
N GLY A 150 19.43 4.08 3.34
CA GLY A 150 19.80 4.06 1.92
C GLY A 150 19.06 2.98 1.14
N PHE A 151 19.70 2.45 0.10
CA PHE A 151 19.18 1.30 -0.66
C PHE A 151 19.25 0.03 0.20
N ILE A 152 18.10 -0.63 0.36
CA ILE A 152 17.95 -1.88 1.10
C ILE A 152 17.65 -2.99 0.08
N GLY A 153 18.20 -4.17 0.32
CA GLY A 153 17.85 -5.35 -0.47
C GLY A 153 16.52 -5.98 -0.01
N PRO A 154 16.10 -7.06 -0.66
CA PRO A 154 14.96 -7.87 -0.19
C PRO A 154 15.13 -8.27 1.27
N SER A 155 14.02 -8.24 2.02
CA SER A 155 13.97 -8.66 3.42
C SER A 155 13.49 -10.10 3.58
N THR A 156 12.82 -10.66 2.58
CA THR A 156 12.22 -12.00 2.61
C THR A 156 13.19 -13.13 2.24
N SER A 157 13.03 -14.29 2.87
CA SER A 157 13.70 -15.55 2.47
C SER A 157 12.93 -16.24 1.35
N HIS A 158 11.61 -16.12 1.38
CA HIS A 158 10.69 -16.48 0.30
C HIS A 158 9.46 -15.57 0.39
N SER A 159 8.80 -15.37 -0.74
CA SER A 159 7.58 -14.58 -0.79
C SER A 159 6.67 -15.07 -1.91
N VAL A 160 5.52 -15.60 -1.52
CA VAL A 160 4.45 -16.06 -2.40
C VAL A 160 3.21 -15.25 -2.06
N VAL A 161 2.67 -14.57 -3.06
CA VAL A 161 1.33 -13.98 -3.05
C VAL A 161 0.74 -14.32 -4.41
N THR A 162 -0.22 -15.23 -4.46
CA THR A 162 -0.73 -15.74 -5.74
C THR A 162 -2.14 -16.31 -5.61
N THR A 163 -2.70 -16.75 -6.73
CA THR A 163 -3.99 -17.42 -6.77
C THR A 163 -3.88 -18.83 -7.36
N SER A 164 -4.81 -19.70 -6.96
CA SER A 164 -4.96 -21.02 -7.54
C SER A 164 -6.15 -21.07 -8.51
N TYR A 165 -6.19 -22.06 -9.39
CA TYR A 165 -7.36 -22.30 -10.27
C TYR A 165 -8.63 -22.67 -9.49
N LEU A 166 -8.51 -23.00 -8.20
CA LEU A 166 -9.63 -23.30 -7.31
C LEU A 166 -10.33 -22.04 -6.79
N GLY A 167 -9.83 -20.85 -7.15
CA GLY A 167 -10.37 -19.57 -6.68
C GLY A 167 -9.89 -19.22 -5.28
N GLU A 168 -8.64 -19.56 -4.94
CA GLU A 168 -8.05 -19.27 -3.64
C GLU A 168 -6.96 -18.22 -3.79
N ILE A 169 -6.76 -17.38 -2.77
CA ILE A 169 -5.54 -16.60 -2.55
C ILE A 169 -4.62 -17.43 -1.66
N ILE A 170 -3.34 -17.49 -2.03
CA ILE A 170 -2.28 -18.14 -1.27
C ILE A 170 -1.24 -17.09 -0.92
N VAL A 171 -1.00 -16.90 0.37
CA VAL A 171 0.09 -16.08 0.90
C VAL A 171 1.01 -16.98 1.70
N ASP A 172 2.29 -16.95 1.38
CA ASP A 172 3.36 -17.61 2.15
C ASP A 172 4.62 -16.74 2.07
N VAL A 173 4.82 -15.94 3.11
CA VAL A 173 5.90 -14.96 3.17
C VAL A 173 6.62 -15.11 4.51
N ALA A 174 7.94 -15.23 4.46
CA ALA A 174 8.77 -15.17 5.66
C ALA A 174 10.00 -14.27 5.44
N SER A 175 10.35 -13.56 6.49
CA SER A 175 11.57 -12.77 6.55
C SER A 175 12.82 -13.65 6.46
N ALA A 176 13.91 -13.06 6.01
CA ALA A 176 15.27 -13.57 6.15
C ALA A 176 16.04 -12.80 7.25
N GLN A 177 15.44 -11.74 7.82
CA GLN A 177 16.12 -10.77 8.69
C GLN A 177 15.47 -10.68 10.08
N SER A 178 14.19 -11.04 10.21
CA SER A 178 13.41 -11.03 11.44
C SER A 178 12.62 -12.35 11.59
N ASP A 179 11.80 -12.45 12.64
CA ASP A 179 10.83 -13.54 12.79
C ASP A 179 9.51 -13.29 12.04
N ASN A 180 9.44 -12.23 11.21
CA ASN A 180 8.21 -11.85 10.52
C ASN A 180 7.78 -12.89 9.49
N SER A 181 6.53 -13.32 9.57
CA SER A 181 5.90 -14.25 8.64
C SER A 181 4.38 -14.08 8.59
N LEU A 182 3.84 -14.33 7.39
CA LEU A 182 2.40 -14.40 7.14
C LEU A 182 2.15 -15.58 6.19
N ALA A 183 1.35 -16.53 6.64
CA ALA A 183 0.93 -17.68 5.85
C ALA A 183 -0.58 -17.86 5.97
N LEU A 184 -1.29 -17.79 4.84
CA LEU A 184 -2.73 -18.04 4.79
C LEU A 184 -3.18 -18.58 3.43
N VAL A 185 -4.33 -19.22 3.44
CA VAL A 185 -5.13 -19.51 2.25
C VAL A 185 -6.53 -18.95 2.46
N ALA A 186 -7.07 -18.24 1.46
CA ALA A 186 -8.43 -17.69 1.51
C ALA A 186 -9.24 -18.12 0.28
N ASP A 187 -10.40 -18.74 0.48
CA ASP A 187 -11.33 -19.07 -0.61
C ASP A 187 -12.14 -17.83 -1.02
N LEU A 188 -12.15 -17.51 -2.32
CA LEU A 188 -12.85 -16.34 -2.86
C LEU A 188 -14.32 -16.63 -3.21
N LYS A 189 -14.74 -17.90 -3.24
CA LYS A 189 -16.05 -18.29 -3.80
C LYS A 189 -17.24 -17.65 -3.12
N ASN A 190 -17.18 -17.45 -1.80
CA ASN A 190 -18.27 -16.85 -1.03
C ASN A 190 -18.02 -15.36 -0.75
N GLY A 191 -16.97 -14.77 -1.34
CA GLY A 191 -16.70 -13.34 -1.23
C GLY A 191 -17.85 -12.52 -1.81
N VAL A 192 -18.33 -11.52 -1.06
CA VAL A 192 -19.40 -10.63 -1.50
C VAL A 192 -18.84 -9.23 -1.73
N LEU A 193 -19.08 -8.69 -2.93
CA LEU A 193 -18.69 -7.33 -3.25
C LEU A 193 -19.47 -6.36 -2.35
N THR A 194 -18.76 -5.71 -1.43
CA THR A 194 -19.34 -4.89 -0.35
C THR A 194 -18.69 -3.51 -0.37
N GLU A 195 -19.47 -2.49 0.00
CA GLU A 195 -19.00 -1.10 0.10
C GLU A 195 -17.94 -0.92 1.18
N LEU A 196 -16.86 -0.23 0.81
CA LEU A 196 -15.74 0.07 1.67
C LEU A 196 -15.97 1.34 2.49
N ASP A 197 -15.43 1.41 3.71
CA ASP A 197 -15.46 2.63 4.52
C ASP A 197 -14.57 3.71 3.88
N GLN A 198 -15.19 4.76 3.35
CA GLN A 198 -14.47 5.76 2.58
C GLN A 198 -13.46 6.57 3.41
N ARG A 199 -13.62 6.66 4.74
CA ARG A 199 -12.58 7.31 5.55
C ARG A 199 -11.32 6.44 5.58
N LEU A 200 -11.48 5.14 5.79
CA LEU A 200 -10.33 4.23 5.80
C LEU A 200 -9.62 4.22 4.46
N TRP A 201 -10.35 4.05 3.36
CA TRP A 201 -9.73 3.79 2.06
C TRP A 201 -9.42 5.04 1.24
N VAL A 202 -10.14 6.15 1.45
CA VAL A 202 -9.84 7.41 0.76
C VAL A 202 -8.94 8.31 1.61
N GLU A 203 -9.37 8.70 2.82
CA GLU A 203 -8.54 9.55 3.69
C GLU A 203 -7.22 8.84 4.06
N GLY A 204 -7.28 7.54 4.34
CA GLY A 204 -6.09 6.75 4.66
C GLY A 204 -5.00 6.78 3.58
N ASN A 205 -5.38 6.65 2.31
CA ASN A 205 -4.45 6.75 1.19
C ASN A 205 -4.01 8.21 0.88
N LEU A 206 -4.72 9.21 1.43
CA LEU A 206 -4.28 10.61 1.44
C LEU A 206 -3.30 10.92 2.56
N SER A 207 -3.19 10.05 3.58
CA SER A 207 -2.34 10.25 4.75
C SER A 207 -1.64 8.95 5.15
N VAL A 208 -0.54 8.62 4.47
CA VAL A 208 0.32 7.49 4.79
C VAL A 208 1.59 7.99 5.49
N ASP A 209 1.93 7.41 6.64
CA ASP A 209 3.16 7.76 7.37
C ASP A 209 3.86 6.48 7.89
N TYR A 210 5.03 6.64 8.49
CA TYR A 210 5.81 5.55 9.06
C TYR A 210 5.88 5.67 10.59
N GLY A 211 5.62 4.55 11.27
CA GLY A 211 5.74 4.40 12.72
C GLY A 211 6.92 3.51 13.12
N GLY A 212 7.08 3.30 14.43
CA GLY A 212 8.08 2.40 14.99
C GLY A 212 9.51 2.70 14.52
N GLU A 213 10.25 1.64 14.16
CA GLU A 213 11.63 1.76 13.66
C GLU A 213 11.72 2.37 12.25
N LEU A 214 10.61 2.39 11.51
CA LEU A 214 10.53 2.99 10.17
C LEU A 214 10.33 4.50 10.22
N GLN A 215 10.10 5.08 11.40
CA GLN A 215 9.87 6.51 11.54
C GLN A 215 11.12 7.31 11.14
N GLN A 216 11.05 7.96 9.97
CA GLN A 216 12.17 8.77 9.45
C GLN A 216 11.93 10.28 9.58
N CYS A 217 10.71 10.74 9.27
CA CYS A 217 10.27 12.14 9.38
C CYS A 217 8.74 12.21 9.45
N THR A 218 8.19 13.13 10.24
CA THR A 218 6.72 13.28 10.46
C THR A 218 6.02 14.01 9.30
N LYS A 219 6.23 13.56 8.08
CA LYS A 219 5.59 14.14 6.89
C LYS A 219 4.84 13.02 6.18
N PRO A 220 3.52 12.88 6.41
CA PRO A 220 2.73 11.93 5.66
C PRO A 220 2.79 12.26 4.18
N PHE A 221 2.75 11.22 3.36
CA PHE A 221 2.63 11.31 1.92
C PHE A 221 1.25 10.84 1.48
N SER A 222 0.85 11.30 0.30
CA SER A 222 -0.45 10.96 -0.28
C SER A 222 -0.25 10.20 -1.58
N LEU A 223 -1.19 9.31 -1.85
CA LEU A 223 -1.31 8.61 -3.13
C LEU A 223 -2.42 9.28 -3.95
N VAL A 224 -2.14 9.56 -5.22
CA VAL A 224 -3.16 10.00 -6.18
C VAL A 224 -3.71 8.77 -6.90
N PHE A 225 -5.03 8.59 -6.87
CA PHE A 225 -5.76 7.47 -7.46
C PHE A 225 -7.21 7.87 -7.74
N ASP A 226 -7.97 7.05 -8.46
CA ASP A 226 -9.42 7.20 -8.56
C ASP A 226 -10.09 6.63 -7.31
N PRO A 227 -10.80 7.44 -6.49
CA PRO A 227 -11.53 6.96 -5.32
C PRO A 227 -12.48 5.78 -5.60
N LYS A 228 -12.98 5.63 -6.83
CA LYS A 228 -13.85 4.50 -7.21
C LYS A 228 -13.15 3.15 -7.22
N GLU A 229 -11.83 3.10 -7.35
CA GLU A 229 -11.07 1.86 -7.14
C GLU A 229 -11.13 1.41 -5.66
N MET A 230 -11.51 2.31 -4.76
CA MET A 230 -11.77 2.05 -3.34
C MET A 230 -13.26 2.11 -2.96
N ALA A 231 -14.16 1.92 -3.94
CA ALA A 231 -15.60 1.91 -3.65
C ALA A 231 -16.05 0.60 -2.98
N GLN A 232 -15.55 -0.53 -3.49
CA GLN A 232 -15.98 -1.86 -3.04
C GLN A 232 -14.81 -2.86 -3.07
N ALA A 233 -14.85 -3.87 -2.22
CA ALA A 233 -13.98 -5.04 -2.32
C ALA A 233 -14.79 -6.31 -2.03
N LEU A 234 -14.22 -7.47 -2.34
CA LEU A 234 -14.77 -8.74 -1.87
C LEU A 234 -14.57 -8.83 -0.35
N LYS A 235 -15.66 -8.76 0.40
CA LYS A 235 -15.70 -9.11 1.83
C LYS A 235 -15.70 -10.62 1.93
N LEU A 236 -14.61 -11.18 2.47
CA LEU A 236 -14.45 -12.63 2.60
C LEU A 236 -15.02 -13.08 3.96
N PRO A 237 -15.83 -14.16 4.00
CA PRO A 237 -16.17 -14.80 5.26
C PRO A 237 -14.91 -15.27 5.98
N LEU A 238 -14.82 -15.04 7.29
CA LEU A 238 -13.64 -15.44 8.07
C LEU A 238 -13.44 -16.96 8.09
N ASP A 239 -14.52 -17.73 8.01
CA ASP A 239 -14.49 -19.20 7.93
C ASP A 239 -13.84 -19.71 6.62
N ASP A 240 -13.76 -18.86 5.59
CA ASP A 240 -13.09 -19.17 4.33
C ASP A 240 -11.57 -18.86 4.38
N ILE A 241 -11.06 -18.40 5.51
CA ILE A 241 -9.66 -18.02 5.69
C ILE A 241 -8.97 -18.99 6.65
N SER A 242 -8.03 -19.75 6.10
CA SER A 242 -7.10 -20.56 6.86
C SER A 242 -5.84 -19.75 7.17
N LEU A 243 -5.84 -19.02 8.29
CA LEU A 243 -4.67 -18.28 8.77
C LEU A 243 -3.73 -19.22 9.55
N CYS A 244 -2.66 -19.68 8.88
CA CYS A 244 -1.70 -20.62 9.46
C CYS A 244 -0.69 -19.92 10.37
N THR A 245 -0.25 -18.72 9.99
CA THR A 245 0.76 -17.97 10.74
C THR A 245 0.56 -16.48 10.51
N ASN A 246 0.61 -15.72 11.60
CA ASN A 246 0.78 -14.28 11.60
C ASN A 246 1.69 -13.91 12.78
N THR A 247 2.82 -13.28 12.50
CA THR A 247 3.71 -12.73 13.53
C THR A 247 3.79 -11.21 13.51
N PHE A 248 3.16 -10.54 12.55
CA PHE A 248 3.13 -9.08 12.49
C PHE A 248 2.27 -8.53 13.64
N GLY A 249 2.77 -7.50 14.32
CA GLY A 249 2.09 -6.94 15.49
C GLY A 249 1.97 -7.94 16.66
N ALA A 250 2.86 -8.94 16.74
CA ALA A 250 2.80 -10.00 17.74
C ALA A 250 2.67 -9.43 19.16
N GLY A 251 1.67 -9.96 19.90
CA GLY A 251 1.38 -9.56 21.27
C GLY A 251 0.50 -8.31 21.42
N ALA A 252 0.23 -7.56 20.35
CA ALA A 252 -0.63 -6.37 20.39
C ALA A 252 -2.00 -6.57 19.75
N LEU A 253 -2.19 -7.63 18.95
CA LEU A 253 -3.41 -7.91 18.19
C LEU A 253 -4.20 -9.07 18.79
N ASP A 254 -5.52 -9.04 18.59
CA ASP A 254 -6.32 -10.25 18.68
C ASP A 254 -5.79 -11.32 17.69
N PRO A 255 -5.87 -12.62 18.02
CA PRO A 255 -5.23 -13.67 17.24
C PRO A 255 -5.89 -13.92 15.88
N MET A 256 -7.16 -13.53 15.71
CA MET A 256 -7.92 -13.72 14.48
C MET A 256 -8.40 -12.36 13.95
N PRO A 257 -8.41 -12.17 12.62
CA PRO A 257 -8.97 -10.96 12.04
C PRO A 257 -10.48 -10.93 12.26
N PHE A 258 -11.06 -9.73 12.38
CA PHE A 258 -12.51 -9.53 12.45
C PHE A 258 -13.12 -9.16 11.09
N GLU A 259 -12.29 -8.78 10.11
CA GLU A 259 -12.68 -8.55 8.72
C GLU A 259 -11.56 -8.97 7.76
N ALA A 260 -11.94 -9.38 6.56
CA ALA A 260 -11.02 -9.64 5.46
C ALA A 260 -11.57 -9.07 4.15
N ALA A 261 -10.70 -8.40 3.40
CA ALA A 261 -11.02 -7.81 2.11
C ALA A 261 -10.06 -8.32 1.03
N CYS A 262 -10.59 -8.56 -0.17
CA CYS A 262 -9.82 -8.83 -1.37
C CYS A 262 -10.26 -7.90 -2.49
N PHE A 263 -9.33 -7.21 -3.15
CA PHE A 263 -9.67 -6.46 -4.38
C PHE A 263 -9.52 -7.38 -5.58
N PRO A 264 -10.59 -7.67 -6.34
CA PRO A 264 -10.51 -8.56 -7.51
C PRO A 264 -9.94 -7.87 -8.76
N TYR A 265 -9.47 -6.63 -8.62
CA TYR A 265 -8.95 -5.79 -9.70
C TYR A 265 -7.70 -5.03 -9.23
N ALA A 266 -6.94 -4.50 -10.19
CA ALA A 266 -5.75 -3.72 -9.91
C ALA A 266 -6.09 -2.33 -9.37
N GLN A 267 -5.25 -1.81 -8.47
CA GLN A 267 -5.37 -0.46 -7.93
C GLN A 267 -4.19 0.38 -8.44
N HIS A 268 -4.48 1.54 -9.01
CA HIS A 268 -3.51 2.39 -9.71
C HIS A 268 -3.25 3.66 -8.92
N PHE A 269 -2.02 3.83 -8.47
CA PHE A 269 -1.58 4.98 -7.71
C PHE A 269 -0.42 5.69 -8.38
N VAL A 270 -0.37 7.00 -8.17
CA VAL A 270 0.81 7.82 -8.44
C VAL A 270 1.15 8.61 -7.19
N THR A 271 2.43 8.64 -6.82
CA THR A 271 2.92 9.49 -5.73
C THR A 271 4.19 10.20 -6.14
N THR A 272 4.61 11.15 -5.33
CA THR A 272 5.89 11.85 -5.52
C THR A 272 7.05 10.96 -5.07
N SER A 273 8.15 10.93 -5.83
CA SER A 273 9.34 10.13 -5.49
C SER A 273 10.02 10.54 -4.17
N VAL A 274 9.66 11.71 -3.62
CA VAL A 274 10.02 12.16 -2.28
C VAL A 274 8.74 12.56 -1.55
N PRO A 275 8.49 12.08 -0.32
CA PRO A 275 7.34 12.47 0.49
C PRO A 275 7.17 13.99 0.53
N THR A 276 6.08 14.47 -0.05
CA THR A 276 5.72 15.88 -0.06
C THR A 276 4.37 15.99 0.64
N ALA A 277 4.29 16.84 1.66
CA ALA A 277 3.03 17.11 2.33
C ALA A 277 2.04 17.65 1.28
N THR A 278 0.90 16.99 1.13
CA THR A 278 -0.14 17.43 0.20
C THR A 278 -1.24 18.17 0.98
N SER A 279 -1.99 19.00 0.27
CA SER A 279 -3.18 19.66 0.80
C SER A 279 -4.45 18.88 0.54
N MET A 280 -4.37 17.72 -0.14
CA MET A 280 -5.52 16.91 -0.51
C MET A 280 -6.15 16.30 0.73
N ARG A 281 -7.47 16.42 0.85
CA ARG A 281 -8.25 15.93 1.99
C ARG A 281 -9.50 15.17 1.59
N THR A 282 -9.96 15.30 0.34
CA THR A 282 -11.23 14.71 -0.09
C THR A 282 -11.11 13.90 -1.38
N ALA A 283 -12.17 13.16 -1.70
CA ALA A 283 -12.29 12.45 -2.97
C ALA A 283 -12.28 13.40 -4.18
N GLU A 284 -12.87 14.58 -4.05
CA GLU A 284 -12.86 15.60 -5.10
C GLU A 284 -11.45 16.12 -5.38
N ASP A 285 -10.63 16.32 -4.33
CA ASP A 285 -9.21 16.68 -4.49
C ASP A 285 -8.45 15.61 -5.30
N LEU A 286 -8.74 14.33 -5.05
CA LEU A 286 -8.16 13.21 -5.80
C LEU A 286 -8.58 13.21 -7.26
N GLU A 287 -9.87 13.40 -7.56
CA GLU A 287 -10.35 13.48 -8.95
C GLU A 287 -9.67 14.64 -9.73
N GLN A 288 -9.46 15.78 -9.06
CA GLN A 288 -8.71 16.89 -9.65
C GLN A 288 -7.25 16.51 -9.88
N ALA A 289 -6.58 15.90 -8.88
CA ALA A 289 -5.19 15.49 -8.99
C ALA A 289 -4.96 14.45 -10.11
N VAL A 290 -5.90 13.52 -10.30
CA VAL A 290 -5.89 12.56 -11.42
C VAL A 290 -5.91 13.28 -12.77
N THR A 291 -6.78 14.28 -12.91
CA THR A 291 -6.86 15.11 -14.13
C THR A 291 -5.55 15.85 -14.39
N GLU A 292 -4.97 16.46 -13.35
CA GLU A 292 -3.68 17.16 -13.46
C GLU A 292 -2.52 16.24 -13.87
N ILE A 293 -2.49 15.00 -13.37
CA ILE A 293 -1.48 14.01 -13.74
C ILE A 293 -1.61 13.63 -15.22
N ASN A 294 -2.85 13.36 -15.67
CA ASN A 294 -3.13 13.04 -17.07
C ASN A 294 -2.62 14.13 -18.03
N ASP A 295 -2.83 15.39 -17.65
CA ASP A 295 -2.42 16.53 -18.46
C ASP A 295 -0.90 16.76 -18.43
N LYS A 296 -0.27 16.69 -17.25
CA LYS A 296 1.20 16.82 -17.10
C LYS A 296 1.96 15.74 -17.88
N MET A 297 1.42 14.54 -17.95
CA MET A 297 2.05 13.40 -18.61
C MET A 297 1.82 13.36 -20.13
N ASN A 298 1.15 14.37 -20.70
CA ASN A 298 0.79 14.44 -22.13
C ASN A 298 0.12 13.15 -22.63
N ALA A 299 -0.69 12.49 -21.80
CA ALA A 299 -1.31 11.23 -22.18
C ALA A 299 -2.25 11.47 -23.37
N PRO A 300 -2.15 10.72 -24.48
CA PRO A 300 -3.04 10.90 -25.63
C PRO A 300 -4.49 10.72 -25.19
N GLN A 301 -5.40 11.51 -25.77
CA GLN A 301 -6.84 11.38 -25.51
C GLN A 301 -7.30 9.97 -25.87
N GLU A 302 -8.22 9.40 -25.08
CA GLU A 302 -8.87 8.16 -25.47
C GLU A 302 -9.66 8.40 -26.77
N THR A 303 -9.20 7.77 -27.85
CA THR A 303 -10.06 7.53 -29.02
C THR A 303 -11.11 6.52 -28.61
N ASP A 304 -12.38 6.83 -28.85
CA ASP A 304 -13.46 5.88 -28.64
C ASP A 304 -13.14 4.57 -29.36
N CYS A 305 -13.13 3.47 -28.62
CA CYS A 305 -13.22 2.15 -29.24
C CYS A 305 -14.55 2.14 -30.00
N GLN A 306 -14.52 1.87 -31.30
CA GLN A 306 -15.75 1.63 -32.04
C GLN A 306 -16.44 0.44 -31.37
N GLU A 307 -17.69 0.64 -30.94
CA GLU A 307 -18.56 -0.41 -30.41
C GLU A 307 -18.77 -1.54 -31.43
#